data_AF-A0A5N5HAJ4-F1
#
_entry.id   AF-A0A5N5HAJ4-F1
#
_cell.length_a   1.000
_cell.length_b   1.000
_cell.length_c   1.000
_cell.angle_alpha   90.00
_cell.angle_beta   90.00
_cell.angle_gamma   90.00
#
_symmetry.space_group_name_H-M   'P 1'
#
loop_
_entity.id
_entity.type
_entity.pdbx_description
1 polymer ?
#
loop_
_entity_poly.entity_id
_entity_poly.type
_entity_poly.pdbx_seq_one_letter_code
_entity_poly.pdbx_strand_id
1 'polypeptide(L)'
;MDRCGEGEAVIKRLEDALQVAEEENKAKEARDVKLIMAQVQFLQKNVEDALNSYNELVKEDPKDFRPYFCRGMIYSLLDWNAEATEQFEKHRQLLLKKFEVDGYLRKPFSRVKVFGSDEN
;
A
#
# COMPACT_ATOMS: atom_id res chain seq x y z
N MET A 1 -12.24 21.36 20.94
CA MET A 1 -11.06 22.01 20.33
C MET A 1 -10.99 21.51 18.90
N ASP A 2 -11.38 22.35 17.95
CA ASP A 2 -11.46 22.01 16.53
C ASP A 2 -10.08 21.67 15.97
N ARG A 3 -9.85 20.38 15.72
CA ARG A 3 -8.69 19.84 14.98
C ARG A 3 -8.82 20.02 13.46
N CYS A 4 -9.87 20.72 13.00
CA CYS A 4 -10.20 20.86 11.58
C CYS A 4 -9.10 21.62 10.81
N GLY A 5 -8.59 22.72 11.38
CA GLY A 5 -7.54 23.52 10.74
C GLY A 5 -6.17 22.86 10.67
N GLU A 6 -5.86 21.93 11.58
CA GLU A 6 -4.61 21.17 11.55
C GLU A 6 -4.61 20.15 10.41
N GLY A 7 -5.75 19.50 10.15
CA GLY A 7 -5.89 18.54 9.05
C GLY A 7 -5.72 19.20 7.68
N GLU A 8 -6.33 20.37 7.46
CA GLU A 8 -6.15 21.14 6.21
C GLU A 8 -4.70 21.59 6.01
N ALA A 9 -4.03 22.05 7.07
CA ALA A 9 -2.61 22.41 6.99
C ALA A 9 -1.71 21.20 6.69
N VAL A 10 -2.07 20.01 7.19
CA VAL A 10 -1.37 18.76 6.88
C VAL A 10 -1.59 18.35 5.43
N ILE A 11 -2.82 18.41 4.92
CA ILE A 11 -3.13 18.11 3.52
C ILE A 11 -2.31 19.01 2.59
N LYS A 12 -2.27 20.32 2.84
CA LYS A 12 -1.48 21.25 2.03
C LYS A 12 0.01 20.90 2.00
N ARG A 13 0.59 20.52 3.13
CA ARG A 13 2.00 20.07 3.19
C ARG A 13 2.23 18.78 2.43
N LEU A 14 1.25 17.88 2.41
CA LEU A 14 1.32 16.64 1.65
C LEU A 14 1.19 16.90 0.15
N GLU A 15 0.37 17.86 -0.27
CA GLU A 15 0.29 18.31 -1.67
C GLU A 15 1.62 18.87 -2.16
N ASP A 16 2.26 19.75 -1.37
CA ASP A 16 3.60 20.28 -1.69
C ASP A 16 4.63 19.13 -1.80
N ALA A 17 4.58 18.17 -0.87
CA ALA A 17 5.48 17.01 -0.90
C ALA A 17 5.22 16.09 -2.10
N LEU A 18 3.96 15.93 -2.51
CA LEU A 18 3.58 15.16 -3.69
C LEU A 18 4.12 15.83 -4.96
N GLN A 19 3.95 17.14 -5.08
CA GLN A 19 4.46 17.90 -6.22
C GLN A 19 5.97 17.74 -6.37
N VAL A 20 6.73 17.90 -5.28
CA VAL A 20 8.19 17.68 -5.29
C VAL A 20 8.55 16.25 -5.70
N ALA A 21 7.83 15.24 -5.20
CA ALA A 21 8.08 13.86 -5.57
C ALA A 21 7.78 13.59 -7.05
N GLU A 22 6.74 14.20 -7.62
CA GLU A 22 6.40 14.08 -9.04
C GLU A 22 7.42 14.80 -9.93
N GLU A 23 7.86 16.01 -9.56
CA GLU A 23 8.91 16.77 -10.26
C GLU A 23 10.24 16.00 -10.28
N GLU A 24 10.59 15.37 -9.16
CA GLU A 24 11.80 14.54 -9.05
C GLU A 24 11.64 13.13 -9.63
N ASN A 25 10.50 12.81 -10.26
CA ASN A 25 10.16 11.48 -10.81
C ASN A 25 10.28 10.33 -9.79
N LYS A 26 10.05 10.64 -8.51
CA LYS A 26 10.07 9.71 -7.38
C LYS A 26 8.71 9.04 -7.21
N ALA A 27 8.39 8.13 -8.13
CA ALA A 27 7.08 7.49 -8.20
C ALA A 27 6.69 6.71 -6.93
N LYS A 28 7.67 6.14 -6.21
CA LYS A 28 7.41 5.41 -4.97
C LYS A 28 7.03 6.38 -3.84
N GLU A 29 7.77 7.46 -3.70
CA GLU A 29 7.56 8.50 -2.71
C GLU A 29 6.24 9.23 -2.96
N ALA A 30 5.90 9.52 -4.22
CA ALA A 30 4.61 10.10 -4.60
C ALA A 30 3.44 9.20 -4.14
N ARG A 31 3.55 7.88 -4.34
CA ARG A 31 2.56 6.91 -3.86
C ARG A 31 2.46 6.86 -2.34
N ASP A 32 3.60 6.91 -1.65
CA ASP A 32 3.65 6.93 -0.19
C ASP A 32 2.97 8.19 0.36
N VAL A 33 3.17 9.36 -0.27
CA VAL A 33 2.50 10.60 0.09
C VAL A 33 0.99 10.51 -0.16
N LYS A 34 0.55 10.03 -1.32
CA LYS A 34 -0.88 9.80 -1.63
C LYS A 34 -1.55 8.86 -0.62
N LEU A 35 -0.84 7.82 -0.16
CA LEU A 35 -1.33 6.90 0.87
C LEU A 35 -1.59 7.63 2.20
N ILE A 36 -0.67 8.51 2.62
CA ILE A 36 -0.81 9.31 3.84
C ILE A 36 -1.98 10.30 3.69
N MET A 37 -2.13 10.95 2.54
CA MET A 37 -3.26 11.85 2.26
C MET A 37 -4.61 11.13 2.43
N ALA A 38 -4.75 9.92 1.86
CA ALA A 38 -5.96 9.12 2.01
C ALA A 38 -6.27 8.77 3.48
N GLN A 39 -5.24 8.51 4.30
CA GLN A 39 -5.42 8.27 5.74
C GLN A 39 -5.89 9.54 6.47
N VAL A 40 -5.36 10.72 6.12
CA VAL A 40 -5.79 11.99 6.71
C VAL A 40 -7.23 12.31 6.32
N GLN A 41 -7.62 12.12 5.05
CA GLN A 41 -9.01 12.26 4.60
C GLN A 41 -9.96 11.36 5.39
N PHE A 42 -9.57 10.11 5.61
CA PHE A 42 -10.33 9.17 6.43
C PHE A 42 -10.49 9.68 7.88
N LEU A 43 -9.43 10.20 8.49
CA LEU A 43 -9.47 10.80 9.84
C LEU A 43 -10.35 12.05 9.91
N GLN A 44 -10.47 12.80 8.82
CA GLN A 44 -11.37 13.94 8.67
C GLN A 44 -12.84 13.54 8.43
N LYS A 45 -13.16 12.24 8.46
CA LYS A 45 -14.47 11.65 8.15
C LYS A 45 -14.89 11.78 6.68
N ASN A 46 -13.96 12.11 5.79
CA ASN A 46 -14.19 12.12 4.35
C ASN A 46 -13.96 10.70 3.80
N VAL A 47 -14.86 9.78 4.15
CA VAL A 47 -14.72 8.35 3.86
C VAL A 47 -14.75 8.05 2.36
N GLU A 48 -15.61 8.75 1.61
CA GLU A 48 -15.72 8.57 0.15
C GLU A 48 -14.44 8.98 -0.57
N ASP A 49 -13.89 10.14 -0.22
CA ASP A 49 -12.62 10.63 -0.79
C ASP A 49 -11.47 9.68 -0.48
N ALA A 50 -11.37 9.22 0.77
CA ALA A 50 -10.34 8.26 1.16
C ALA A 50 -10.45 6.95 0.35
N LEU A 51 -11.67 6.42 0.16
CA LEU A 51 -11.90 5.22 -0.66
C LEU A 51 -11.51 5.46 -2.13
N ASN A 52 -11.82 6.63 -2.69
CA ASN A 52 -11.42 7.00 -4.05
C ASN A 52 -9.90 7.05 -4.19
N SER A 53 -9.19 7.72 -3.26
CA SER A 53 -7.73 7.76 -3.26
C SER A 53 -7.11 6.37 -3.11
N TYR A 54 -7.67 5.48 -2.28
CA TYR A 54 -7.20 4.09 -2.22
C TYR A 54 -7.46 3.32 -3.52
N ASN A 55 -8.57 3.56 -4.21
CA ASN A 55 -8.84 2.94 -5.50
C ASN A 55 -7.83 3.38 -6.57
N GLU A 56 -7.43 4.64 -6.57
CA GLU A 56 -6.37 5.15 -7.45
C GLU A 56 -5.03 4.50 -7.12
N LEU A 57 -4.65 4.44 -5.85
CA LEU A 57 -3.42 3.76 -5.42
C LEU A 57 -3.37 2.29 -5.84
N VAL A 58 -4.49 1.57 -5.75
CA VAL A 58 -4.58 0.18 -6.24
C VAL A 58 -4.41 0.09 -7.76
N LYS A 59 -4.92 1.06 -8.53
CA LYS A 59 -4.71 1.10 -9.98
C LYS A 59 -3.26 1.41 -10.35
N GLU A 60 -2.61 2.29 -9.61
CA GLU A 60 -1.20 2.64 -9.80
C GLU A 60 -0.26 1.49 -9.43
N ASP A 61 -0.51 0.82 -8.30
CA ASP A 61 0.26 -0.34 -7.85
C ASP A 61 -0.64 -1.45 -7.27
N PRO A 62 -1.10 -2.39 -8.11
CA PRO A 62 -1.92 -3.51 -7.66
C PRO A 62 -1.18 -4.47 -6.72
N LYS A 63 0.15 -4.36 -6.60
CA LYS A 63 0.96 -5.21 -5.72
C LYS A 63 1.17 -4.58 -4.35
N ASP A 64 0.83 -3.30 -4.18
CA ASP A 64 0.90 -2.65 -2.89
C ASP A 64 -0.21 -3.19 -1.99
N PHE A 65 0.17 -3.83 -0.90
CA PHE A 65 -0.76 -4.43 0.05
C PHE A 65 -1.41 -3.38 0.98
N ARG A 66 -0.85 -2.16 1.08
CA ARG A 66 -1.27 -1.14 2.06
C ARG A 66 -2.68 -0.56 1.77
N PRO A 67 -3.03 -0.20 0.52
CA PRO A 67 -4.38 0.30 0.21
C PRO A 67 -5.48 -0.72 0.51
N TYR A 68 -5.23 -2.02 0.29
CA TYR A 68 -6.20 -3.08 0.60
C TYR A 68 -6.47 -3.17 2.11
N PHE A 69 -5.44 -3.09 2.95
CA PHE A 69 -5.64 -3.05 4.40
C PHE A 69 -6.47 -1.85 4.84
N CYS A 70 -6.16 -0.66 4.30
CA CYS A 70 -6.87 0.56 4.66
C CYS A 70 -8.34 0.52 4.22
N ARG A 71 -8.63 0.04 3.00
CA ARG A 71 -10.01 -0.20 2.54
C ARG A 71 -10.74 -1.22 3.41
N GLY A 72 -10.07 -2.30 3.82
CA GLY A 72 -10.63 -3.30 4.74
C GLY A 72 -11.02 -2.69 6.09
N MET A 73 -10.18 -1.82 6.65
CA MET A 73 -10.52 -1.08 7.87
C MET A 73 -11.72 -0.17 7.67
N ILE A 74 -11.78 0.57 6.56
CA ILE A 74 -12.92 1.45 6.25
C ILE A 74 -14.20 0.64 6.12
N TYR A 75 -14.22 -0.44 5.34
CA TYR A 75 -15.39 -1.29 5.18
C TYR A 75 -15.82 -1.94 6.51
N SER A 76 -14.86 -2.33 7.35
CA SER A 76 -15.16 -2.85 8.69
C SER A 76 -15.84 -1.80 9.58
N LEU A 77 -15.48 -0.52 9.44
CA LEU A 77 -16.11 0.58 10.19
C LEU A 77 -17.48 0.97 9.63
N LEU A 78 -17.76 0.62 8.37
CA LEU A 78 -19.07 0.78 7.73
C LEU A 78 -19.99 -0.44 7.92
N ASP A 79 -19.60 -1.43 8.74
CA ASP A 79 -20.28 -2.73 8.92
C ASP A 79 -20.42 -3.57 7.63
N TRP A 80 -19.61 -3.28 6.61
CA TRP A 80 -19.54 -4.02 5.34
C TRP A 80 -18.56 -5.19 5.46
N ASN A 81 -18.98 -6.18 6.25
CA ASN A 81 -18.12 -7.28 6.67
C ASN A 81 -17.63 -8.17 5.51
N ALA A 82 -18.44 -8.36 4.46
CA ALA A 82 -18.06 -9.19 3.32
C ALA A 82 -16.93 -8.52 2.52
N GLU A 83 -17.09 -7.24 2.20
CA GLU A 83 -16.13 -6.41 1.50
C GLU A 83 -14.84 -6.25 2.31
N ALA A 84 -14.96 -6.02 3.62
CA ALA A 84 -13.81 -5.94 4.51
C ALA A 84 -12.98 -7.23 4.47
N THR A 85 -13.66 -8.39 4.56
CA THR A 85 -13.01 -9.71 4.49
C THR A 85 -12.26 -9.90 3.17
N GLU A 86 -12.88 -9.55 2.04
CA GLU A 86 -12.23 -9.63 0.73
C GLU A 86 -10.96 -8.77 0.66
N GLN A 87 -11.01 -7.54 1.19
CA GLN A 87 -9.84 -6.67 1.20
C GLN A 87 -8.71 -7.21 2.10
N PHE A 88 -9.04 -7.74 3.28
CA PHE A 88 -8.05 -8.34 4.17
C PHE A 88 -7.43 -9.61 3.59
N GLU A 89 -8.21 -10.41 2.86
CA GLU A 89 -7.69 -11.57 2.16
C GLU A 89 -6.71 -11.18 1.05
N LYS A 90 -7.05 -10.18 0.22
CA LYS A 90 -6.15 -9.63 -0.80
C LYS A 90 -4.87 -9.09 -0.18
N HIS A 91 -4.97 -8.32 0.90
CA HIS A 91 -3.83 -7.83 1.66
C HIS A 91 -2.92 -8.97 2.14
N ARG A 92 -3.49 -10.02 2.75
CA ARG A 92 -2.74 -11.20 3.22
C ARG A 92 -2.06 -11.95 2.08
N GLN A 93 -2.73 -12.12 0.94
CA GLN A 93 -2.17 -12.79 -0.23
C GLN A 93 -0.97 -12.02 -0.81
N LEU A 94 -1.07 -10.69 -0.91
CA LEU A 94 0.02 -9.84 -1.41
C LEU A 94 1.21 -9.82 -0.45
N LEU A 95 0.95 -9.77 0.87
CA LEU A 95 2.00 -9.91 1.87
C LEU A 95 2.70 -11.27 1.77
N LEU A 96 1.95 -12.37 1.69
CA LEU A 96 2.52 -13.70 1.58
C LEU A 96 3.41 -13.81 0.34
N LYS A 97 2.96 -13.32 -0.82
CA LYS A 97 3.77 -13.28 -2.05
C LYS A 97 5.04 -12.47 -1.88
N LYS A 98 4.98 -11.33 -1.19
CA LYS A 98 6.16 -10.48 -0.93
C LYS A 98 7.17 -11.20 -0.02
N PHE A 99 6.70 -11.80 1.07
CA PHE A 99 7.56 -12.53 2.01
C PHE A 99 8.08 -13.86 1.48
N GLU A 100 7.32 -14.55 0.63
CA GLU A 100 7.75 -15.76 -0.06
C GLU A 100 8.92 -15.44 -1.01
N VAL A 101 8.79 -14.40 -1.84
CA VAL A 101 9.86 -13.96 -2.74
C VAL A 101 11.11 -13.52 -1.97
N ASP A 102 10.97 -12.72 -0.91
CA ASP A 102 12.12 -12.30 -0.08
C ASP A 102 12.74 -13.47 0.71
N GLY A 103 11.92 -14.46 1.09
CA GLY A 103 12.35 -15.67 1.79
C GLY A 103 13.14 -16.64 0.91
N TYR A 104 12.79 -16.75 -0.38
CA TYR A 104 13.55 -17.52 -1.37
C TYR A 104 14.85 -16.81 -1.78
N LEU A 105 14.88 -15.48 -1.85
CA LEU A 105 16.09 -14.71 -2.19
C LEU A 105 17.14 -14.70 -1.07
N ARG A 106 16.75 -14.98 0.18
CA ARG A 106 17.63 -14.92 1.36
C ARG A 106 18.29 -16.25 1.74
N LYS A 107 18.13 -17.32 0.93
CA LYS A 107 19.05 -18.46 1.03
C LYS A 107 20.21 -18.21 0.06
N PRO A 108 21.47 -18.16 0.52
CA PRO A 108 22.58 -18.29 -0.42
C PRO A 108 22.35 -19.59 -1.20
N PHE A 109 22.66 -19.60 -2.49
CA PHE A 109 22.63 -20.79 -3.35
C PHE A 109 23.54 -21.89 -2.78
N SER A 110 23.10 -22.55 -1.71
CA SER A 110 23.77 -23.67 -1.08
C SER A 110 23.04 -24.94 -1.47
N ARG A 111 22.94 -25.16 -2.79
CA ARG A 111 22.79 -26.45 -3.49
C ARG A 111 22.48 -26.21 -4.99
N VAL A 112 23.40 -25.55 -5.70
CA VAL A 112 23.67 -25.91 -7.10
C VAL A 112 24.96 -26.73 -7.07
N LYS A 113 24.80 -27.97 -6.64
CA LYS A 113 25.70 -29.06 -6.98
C LYS A 113 24.79 -30.25 -7.13
N VAL A 114 25.13 -31.14 -8.07
CA VAL A 114 24.41 -32.37 -8.49
C VAL A 114 23.65 -32.12 -9.82
N PHE A 115 24.08 -32.56 -11.01
CA PHE A 115 25.20 -33.40 -11.45
C PHE A 115 25.65 -32.94 -12.85
N GLY A 116 26.95 -32.70 -13.02
CA GLY A 116 27.61 -32.65 -14.31
C GLY A 116 28.86 -33.49 -14.21
N SER A 117 28.73 -34.78 -14.52
CA SER A 117 29.85 -35.70 -14.79
C SER A 117 29.25 -36.81 -15.65
N ASP A 118 28.95 -36.44 -16.90
CA ASP A 118 29.15 -37.37 -18.00
C ASP A 118 30.65 -37.68 -18.12
N GLU A 119 30.93 -38.84 -18.73
CA GLU A 119 32.20 -39.32 -19.27
C GLU A 119 33.15 -40.13 -18.35
N ASN A 120 32.96 -41.45 -18.51
CA ASN A 120 33.95 -42.49 -18.86
C ASN A 120 34.36 -43.50 -17.78
#